data_AF-A0A1U8MX65-F1
#
_entry.id   AF-A0A1U8MX65-F1
#
_cell.length_a   1.000
_cell.length_b   1.000
_cell.length_c   1.000
_cell.angle_alpha   90.00
_cell.angle_beta   90.00
_cell.angle_gamma   90.00
#
_symmetry.space_group_name_H-M   'P 1'
#
loop_
_entity.id
_entity.type
_entity.pdbx_description
1 polymer ?
#
loop_
_entity_poly.entity_id
_entity_poly.type
_entity_poly.pdbx_seq_one_letter_code
_entity_poly.pdbx_strand_id
1 'polypeptide(L)'
;MERYKIYIEGSTWSVSKKYILACDSMTLMIKPRYFDFFSRSMVPMQHYWPIRRQDKCRDLKFAVEWGNNHTQQAQDIGKAGSKFIEEILTMRNVYDYMFHLLNEYSKLLKYKPTVPSKARRICVESTACKQKGVWKEFLFQSLVKSPSNKPPCELPPPYEPQAIQASMDKIDNIDKQVENWGNAYWNKLNDTNQ
;
A
#
# COMPACT_ATOMS: atom_id res chain seq x y z
N MET A 1 -6.04 0.34 22.20
CA MET A 1 -5.48 0.62 20.86
C MET A 1 -3.99 0.28 20.93
N GLU A 2 -3.46 -0.48 19.97
CA GLU A 2 -2.05 -0.94 20.00
C GLU A 2 -1.13 0.13 19.38
N ARG A 3 0.06 0.34 19.93
CA ARG A 3 1.01 1.37 19.44
C ARG A 3 1.72 0.96 18.15
N TYR A 4 1.90 -0.34 17.95
CA TYR A 4 2.65 -0.92 16.84
C TYR A 4 1.83 -1.98 16.13
N LYS A 5 1.98 -2.08 14.80
CA LYS A 5 1.38 -3.15 14.00
C LYS A 5 2.43 -3.67 13.01
N ILE A 6 2.52 -4.98 12.84
CA ILE A 6 3.49 -5.58 11.93
C ILE A 6 2.80 -5.92 10.61
N TYR A 7 3.40 -5.48 9.50
CA TYR A 7 3.04 -5.96 8.18
C TYR A 7 4.05 -6.98 7.67
N ILE A 8 3.55 -8.15 7.27
CA ILE A 8 4.31 -9.22 6.63
C ILE A 8 3.55 -9.73 5.40
N GLU A 9 4.30 -10.08 4.36
CA GLU A 9 3.77 -10.72 3.16
C GLU A 9 3.47 -12.20 3.42
N GLY A 10 2.49 -12.74 2.70
CA GLY A 10 2.20 -14.18 2.67
C GLY A 10 2.86 -14.83 1.45
N SER A 11 2.08 -15.58 0.67
CA SER A 11 2.53 -16.08 -0.63
C SER A 11 2.78 -14.94 -1.63
N THR A 12 1.99 -13.85 -1.53
CA THR A 12 2.13 -12.61 -2.29
C THR A 12 1.99 -11.40 -1.36
N TRP A 13 1.62 -10.22 -1.87
CA TRP A 13 1.23 -9.10 -1.02
C TRP A 13 -0.01 -9.47 -0.19
N SER A 14 -0.05 -9.05 1.08
CA SER A 14 -1.21 -9.28 1.95
C SER A 14 -2.21 -8.13 1.88
N VAL A 15 -3.50 -8.47 1.76
CA VAL A 15 -4.64 -7.54 1.85
C VAL A 15 -4.76 -6.85 3.20
N SER A 16 -4.09 -7.37 4.24
CA SER A 16 -4.09 -6.76 5.57
C SER A 16 -3.38 -5.40 5.60
N LYS A 17 -2.51 -5.08 4.61
CA LYS A 17 -1.69 -3.85 4.59
C LYS A 17 -2.52 -2.59 4.84
N LYS A 18 -3.60 -2.41 4.09
CA LYS A 18 -4.46 -1.22 4.17
C LYS A 18 -5.16 -1.09 5.53
N TYR A 19 -5.55 -2.21 6.14
CA TYR A 19 -6.22 -2.21 7.44
C TYR A 19 -5.23 -1.92 8.57
N ILE A 20 -4.01 -2.47 8.47
CA ILE A 20 -2.92 -2.20 9.42
C ILE A 20 -2.55 -0.72 9.41
N LEU A 21 -2.39 -0.13 8.23
CA LEU A 21 -2.02 1.27 8.07
C LEU A 21 -3.09 2.25 8.56
N ALA A 22 -4.37 1.87 8.55
CA ALA A 22 -5.49 2.71 8.98
C ALA A 22 -5.74 2.74 10.51
N CYS A 23 -4.82 2.18 11.31
CA CYS A 23 -5.02 2.00 12.76
C CYS A 23 -4.39 3.10 13.64
N ASP A 24 -3.81 4.16 13.06
CA ASP A 24 -2.99 5.18 13.76
C ASP A 24 -1.80 4.62 14.55
N SER A 25 -1.46 3.36 14.31
CA SER A 25 -0.32 2.67 14.90
C SER A 25 0.89 2.79 13.99
N MET A 26 2.09 2.94 14.56
CA MET A 26 3.32 2.87 13.77
C MET A 26 3.42 1.48 13.13
N THR A 27 3.31 1.43 11.80
CA THR A 27 3.38 0.17 11.06
C THR A 27 4.84 -0.24 10.88
N LEU A 28 5.23 -1.37 11.45
CA LEU A 28 6.51 -2.02 11.24
C LEU A 28 6.43 -2.87 9.97
N MET A 29 6.91 -2.32 8.86
CA MET A 29 6.78 -2.93 7.54
C MET A 29 8.04 -3.72 7.20
N ILE A 30 7.92 -5.04 7.17
CA ILE A 30 8.98 -5.88 6.60
C ILE A 30 9.10 -5.51 5.12
N LYS A 31 10.32 -5.12 4.70
CA LYS A 31 10.62 -4.68 3.33
C LYS A 31 9.87 -5.59 2.34
N PRO A 32 8.97 -5.09 1.48
CA PRO A 32 8.07 -5.91 0.65
C PRO A 32 8.74 -6.41 -0.64
N ARG A 33 8.39 -7.62 -1.15
CA ARG A 33 8.80 -8.14 -2.49
C ARG A 33 7.75 -7.77 -3.52
N TYR A 34 6.50 -7.74 -3.10
CA TYR A 34 5.33 -7.55 -3.93
C TYR A 34 4.77 -6.15 -3.70
N PHE A 35 4.41 -5.51 -4.81
CA PHE A 35 3.83 -4.18 -4.80
C PHE A 35 2.38 -4.25 -5.26
N ASP A 36 1.51 -3.67 -4.47
CA ASP A 36 0.16 -3.31 -4.89
C ASP A 36 0.20 -1.93 -5.60
N PHE A 37 -0.95 -1.45 -6.05
CA PHE A 37 -1.04 -0.23 -6.84
C PHE A 37 -0.76 1.08 -6.08
N PHE A 38 -0.74 1.06 -4.74
CA PHE A 38 -0.56 2.28 -3.93
C PHE A 38 0.75 2.31 -3.13
N SER A 39 1.29 1.14 -2.79
CA SER A 39 2.42 1.02 -1.87
C SER A 39 3.72 1.64 -2.37
N ARG A 40 3.88 1.84 -3.69
CA ARG A 40 5.04 2.54 -4.26
C ARG A 40 5.10 4.02 -3.90
N SER A 41 3.96 4.62 -3.56
CA SER A 41 3.88 6.03 -3.14
C SER A 41 4.15 6.19 -1.63
N MET A 42 4.44 5.11 -0.91
CA MET A 42 4.71 5.16 0.51
C MET A 42 6.19 5.43 0.80
N VAL A 43 6.45 6.29 1.79
CA VAL A 43 7.81 6.69 2.17
C VAL A 43 8.12 6.16 3.57
N PRO A 44 9.26 5.44 3.76
CA PRO A 44 9.70 5.00 5.09
C PRO A 44 9.96 6.21 5.98
N MET A 45 9.79 6.04 7.30
CA MET A 45 9.84 7.10 8.32
C MET A 45 8.80 8.22 8.18
N GLN A 46 7.99 8.22 7.12
CA GLN A 46 6.83 9.09 6.98
C GLN A 46 5.53 8.31 7.17
N HIS A 47 5.35 7.19 6.48
CA HIS A 47 4.11 6.40 6.55
C HIS A 47 4.26 5.08 7.32
N TYR A 48 5.49 4.62 7.53
CA TYR A 48 5.79 3.35 8.20
C TYR A 48 7.25 3.30 8.66
N TRP A 49 7.57 2.34 9.53
CA TRP A 49 8.94 2.00 9.93
C TRP A 49 9.47 0.81 9.11
N PRO A 50 10.59 0.92 8.38
CA PRO A 50 11.13 -0.18 7.57
C PRO A 50 11.84 -1.25 8.43
N ILE A 51 11.63 -2.52 8.10
CA ILE A 51 12.26 -3.68 8.77
C ILE A 51 12.95 -4.55 7.71
N ARG A 52 14.23 -4.90 7.90
CA ARG A 52 14.96 -5.77 6.96
C ARG A 52 14.34 -7.16 6.94
N ARG A 53 14.47 -7.83 5.79
CA ARG A 53 14.06 -9.23 5.66
C ARG A 53 15.03 -10.20 6.31
N GLN A 54 16.32 -9.91 6.31
CA GLN A 54 17.33 -10.86 6.75
C GLN A 54 17.38 -10.91 8.28
N ASP A 55 17.31 -9.76 8.95
CA ASP A 55 17.48 -9.63 10.41
C ASP A 55 16.21 -9.13 11.13
N LYS A 56 15.05 -9.69 10.74
CA LYS A 56 13.72 -9.18 11.12
C LYS A 56 13.52 -9.07 12.63
N CYS A 57 13.93 -10.07 13.39
CA CYS A 57 13.71 -10.12 14.84
C CYS A 57 14.47 -9.01 15.56
N ARG A 58 15.74 -8.81 15.17
CA ARG A 58 16.62 -7.78 15.72
C ARG A 58 16.13 -6.38 15.38
N ASP A 59 15.69 -6.18 14.14
CA ASP A 59 15.13 -4.92 13.66
C ASP A 59 13.79 -4.60 14.31
N LEU A 60 12.90 -5.60 14.49
CA LEU A 60 11.62 -5.43 15.18
C LEU A 60 11.84 -5.02 16.63
N LYS A 61 12.78 -5.65 17.33
CA LYS A 61 13.11 -5.29 18.71
C LYS A 61 13.63 -3.86 18.79
N PHE A 62 14.59 -3.50 17.93
CA PHE A 62 15.11 -2.13 17.85
C PHE A 62 14.01 -1.10 17.55
N ALA A 63 13.13 -1.38 16.59
CA ALA A 63 12.03 -0.46 16.24
C ALA A 63 11.08 -0.21 17.41
N VAL A 64 10.78 -1.25 18.20
CA VAL A 64 9.93 -1.13 19.39
C VAL A 64 10.63 -0.34 20.50
N GLU A 65 11.92 -0.60 20.75
CA GLU A 65 12.73 0.14 21.72
C GLU A 65 12.86 1.62 21.33
N TRP A 66 13.14 1.89 20.05
CA TRP A 66 13.16 3.24 19.50
C TRP A 66 11.81 3.93 19.67
N GLY A 67 10.71 3.28 19.27
CA GLY A 67 9.37 3.87 19.36
C GLY A 67 8.92 4.13 20.79
N ASN A 68 9.35 3.31 21.75
CA ASN A 68 9.05 3.52 23.17
C ASN A 68 9.81 4.71 23.75
N ASN A 69 11.00 5.02 23.22
CA ASN A 69 11.78 6.21 23.58
C ASN A 69 11.38 7.46 22.78
N HIS A 70 10.62 7.30 21.69
CA HIS A 70 10.22 8.35 20.76
C HIS A 70 8.72 8.31 20.48
N THR A 71 7.92 8.29 21.56
CA THR A 71 6.47 8.01 21.49
C THR A 71 5.72 8.97 20.58
N GLN A 72 6.05 10.26 20.60
CA GLN A 72 5.42 11.26 19.74
C GLN A 72 5.72 10.99 18.26
N GLN A 73 6.99 10.74 17.93
CA GLN A 73 7.38 10.47 16.54
C GLN A 73 6.79 9.16 16.02
N ALA A 74 6.73 8.12 16.86
CA ALA A 74 6.05 6.88 16.50
C ALA A 74 4.55 7.11 16.22
N GLN A 75 3.88 7.93 17.02
CA GLN A 75 2.48 8.29 16.81
C GLN A 75 2.29 9.13 15.53
N ASP A 76 3.22 10.04 15.23
CA ASP A 76 3.18 10.87 14.02
C ASP A 76 3.33 10.03 12.76
N ILE A 77 4.23 9.03 12.76
CA ILE A 77 4.37 8.06 11.67
C ILE A 77 3.07 7.26 11.50
N GLY A 78 2.49 6.77 12.60
CA GLY A 78 1.23 6.03 12.56
C GLY A 78 0.08 6.84 11.95
N LYS A 79 -0.10 8.09 12.41
CA LYS A 79 -1.13 9.01 11.89
C LYS A 79 -0.90 9.37 10.43
N ALA A 80 0.34 9.60 10.03
CA ALA A 80 0.68 9.88 8.64
C ALA A 80 0.41 8.66 7.74
N GLY A 81 0.63 7.44 8.24
CA GLY A 81 0.22 6.20 7.58
C GLY A 81 -1.29 6.08 7.38
N SER A 82 -2.08 6.34 8.42
CA SER A 82 -3.55 6.33 8.32
C SER A 82 -4.06 7.40 7.37
N LYS A 83 -3.57 8.63 7.52
CA LYS A 83 -3.94 9.76 6.67
C LYS A 83 -3.65 9.48 5.20
N PHE A 84 -2.51 8.87 4.91
CA PHE A 84 -2.19 8.43 3.55
C PHE A 84 -3.23 7.45 3.00
N ILE A 85 -3.68 6.46 3.80
CA ILE A 85 -4.72 5.52 3.36
C ILE A 85 -6.07 6.21 3.16
N GLU A 86 -6.44 7.12 4.07
CA GLU A 86 -7.69 7.88 3.98
C GLU A 86 -7.75 8.78 2.74
N GLU A 87 -6.63 9.43 2.39
CA GLU A 87 -6.56 10.35 1.26
C GLU A 87 -6.33 9.63 -0.08
N ILE A 88 -5.43 8.64 -0.11
CA ILE A 88 -5.00 8.00 -1.36
C ILE A 88 -5.87 6.79 -1.71
N LEU A 89 -6.31 6.00 -0.72
CA LEU A 89 -7.02 4.74 -0.97
C LEU A 89 -8.55 4.87 -0.90
N THR A 90 -9.08 6.00 -1.37
CA THR A 90 -10.52 6.21 -1.51
C THR A 90 -11.09 5.39 -2.67
N MET A 91 -12.37 5.02 -2.60
CA MET A 91 -13.04 4.33 -3.72
C MET A 91 -13.00 5.13 -5.02
N ARG A 92 -13.00 6.46 -4.93
CA ARG A 92 -12.83 7.34 -6.09
C ARG A 92 -11.48 7.10 -6.76
N ASN A 93 -10.38 7.17 -6.01
CA ASN A 93 -9.05 6.97 -6.55
C ASN A 93 -8.82 5.55 -7.06
N VAL A 94 -9.44 4.55 -6.44
CA VAL A 94 -9.41 3.17 -6.93
C VAL A 94 -10.07 3.07 -8.31
N TYR A 95 -11.26 3.66 -8.48
CA TYR A 95 -11.92 3.65 -9.79
C TYR A 95 -11.19 4.49 -10.83
N ASP A 96 -10.67 5.66 -10.45
CA ASP A 96 -9.87 6.52 -11.34
C ASP A 96 -8.61 5.77 -11.82
N TYR A 97 -7.88 5.11 -10.91
CA TYR A 97 -6.71 4.28 -11.26
C TYR A 97 -7.07 3.16 -12.25
N MET A 98 -8.15 2.42 -12.00
CA MET A 98 -8.58 1.32 -12.87
C MET A 98 -9.01 1.83 -14.25
N PHE A 99 -9.72 2.96 -14.30
CA PHE A 99 -10.12 3.61 -15.55
C PHE A 99 -8.89 4.00 -16.38
N HIS A 100 -7.95 4.73 -15.80
CA HIS A 100 -6.75 5.16 -16.50
C HIS A 100 -5.87 3.98 -16.92
N LEU A 101 -5.69 2.98 -16.06
CA LEU A 101 -4.91 1.78 -16.39
C LEU A 101 -5.48 1.07 -17.62
N LEU A 102 -6.78 0.83 -17.65
CA LEU A 102 -7.44 0.16 -18.78
C LEU A 102 -7.42 1.03 -20.04
N ASN A 103 -7.64 2.34 -19.90
CA ASN A 103 -7.63 3.28 -21.01
C ASN A 103 -6.24 3.36 -21.67
N GLU A 104 -5.18 3.56 -20.89
CA GLU A 104 -3.81 3.63 -21.42
C GLU A 104 -3.37 2.29 -22.01
N TYR A 105 -3.69 1.17 -21.35
CA TYR A 105 -3.39 -0.16 -21.87
C TYR A 105 -4.09 -0.42 -23.22
N SER A 106 -5.33 0.05 -23.39
CA SER A 106 -6.06 -0.14 -24.64
C SER A 106 -5.39 0.52 -25.85
N LYS A 107 -4.64 1.60 -25.66
CA LYS A 107 -3.88 2.29 -26.71
C LYS A 107 -2.71 1.46 -27.25
N LEU A 108 -2.25 0.48 -26.48
CA LEU A 108 -1.15 -0.41 -26.88
C LEU A 108 -1.63 -1.56 -27.79
N LEU A 109 -2.94 -1.74 -27.96
CA LEU A 109 -3.50 -2.79 -28.79
C LEU A 109 -3.17 -2.54 -30.27
N LYS A 110 -2.49 -3.51 -30.88
CA LYS A 110 -2.15 -3.51 -32.31
C LYS A 110 -3.23 -4.12 -33.20
N TYR A 111 -4.42 -4.36 -32.65
CA TYR A 111 -5.54 -5.00 -33.33
C TYR A 111 -6.87 -4.45 -32.79
N LYS A 112 -7.94 -4.61 -33.58
CA LYS A 112 -9.31 -4.28 -33.15
C LYS A 112 -9.91 -5.46 -32.37
N PRO A 113 -10.24 -5.32 -31.07
CA PRO A 113 -10.84 -6.41 -30.31
C PRO A 113 -12.20 -6.83 -30.88
N THR A 114 -12.44 -8.14 -30.95
CA THR A 114 -13.73 -8.74 -31.29
C THR A 114 -14.19 -9.65 -30.16
N VAL A 115 -15.50 -9.74 -29.93
CA VAL A 115 -16.06 -10.61 -28.90
C VAL A 115 -15.88 -12.08 -29.30
N PRO A 116 -15.17 -12.92 -28.50
CA PRO A 116 -15.05 -14.34 -28.80
C PRO A 116 -16.41 -15.05 -28.77
N SER A 117 -16.62 -16.05 -29.63
CA SER A 117 -17.89 -16.79 -29.71
C SER A 117 -18.29 -17.51 -28.41
N LYS A 118 -17.31 -17.90 -27.60
CA LYS A 118 -17.52 -18.53 -26.27
C LYS A 118 -17.58 -17.53 -25.11
N ALA A 119 -17.50 -16.23 -25.39
CA ALA A 119 -17.54 -15.22 -24.35
C ALA A 119 -18.93 -15.16 -23.71
N ARG A 120 -18.98 -15.12 -22.38
CA ARG A 120 -20.21 -14.91 -21.63
C ARG A 120 -20.33 -13.45 -21.24
N ARG A 121 -21.41 -12.79 -21.66
CA ARG A 121 -21.73 -11.44 -21.17
C ARG A 121 -21.99 -11.50 -19.66
N ILE A 122 -21.28 -10.65 -18.91
CA ILE A 122 -21.48 -10.45 -17.48
C ILE A 122 -22.14 -9.07 -17.30
N CYS A 123 -23.37 -9.06 -16.81
CA CYS A 123 -24.06 -7.86 -16.33
C CYS A 123 -24.18 -7.93 -14.80
N VAL A 124 -24.25 -6.78 -14.12
CA VAL A 124 -24.25 -6.79 -12.65
C VAL A 124 -25.48 -7.51 -12.10
N GLU A 125 -26.63 -7.32 -12.74
CA GLU A 125 -27.87 -8.05 -12.45
C GLU A 125 -27.66 -9.54 -12.65
N SER A 126 -27.00 -9.95 -13.73
CA SER A 126 -26.75 -11.37 -14.02
C SER A 126 -25.75 -12.04 -13.06
N THR A 127 -24.87 -11.26 -12.43
CA THR A 127 -23.92 -11.73 -11.42
C THR A 127 -24.59 -11.80 -10.06
N ALA A 128 -25.28 -10.72 -9.67
CA ALA A 128 -25.96 -10.61 -8.38
C ALA A 128 -27.15 -11.58 -8.27
N CYS A 129 -27.92 -11.80 -9.34
CA CYS A 129 -29.08 -12.70 -9.35
C CYS A 129 -28.72 -14.18 -9.15
N LYS A 130 -27.47 -14.58 -9.42
CA LYS A 130 -27.01 -15.96 -9.18
C LYS A 130 -26.57 -16.21 -7.74
N GLN A 131 -26.30 -15.15 -6.99
CA GLN A 131 -25.89 -15.25 -5.60
C GLN A 131 -27.11 -15.32 -4.67
N LYS A 132 -26.92 -15.89 -3.48
CA LYS A 132 -27.96 -16.02 -2.45
C LYS A 132 -27.45 -15.47 -1.11
N GLY A 133 -28.38 -15.13 -0.23
CA GLY A 133 -28.07 -14.61 1.12
C GLY A 133 -27.23 -13.32 1.08
N VAL A 134 -26.30 -13.20 2.02
CA VAL A 134 -25.47 -11.99 2.24
C VAL A 134 -24.65 -11.59 1.01
N TRP A 135 -24.23 -12.54 0.17
CA TRP A 135 -23.49 -12.24 -1.06
C TRP A 135 -24.34 -11.49 -2.08
N LYS A 136 -25.63 -11.86 -2.20
CA LYS A 136 -26.56 -11.12 -3.05
C LYS A 136 -26.71 -9.70 -2.53
N GLU A 137 -26.95 -9.55 -1.23
CA GLU A 137 -27.12 -8.25 -0.60
C GLU A 137 -25.91 -7.32 -0.80
N PHE A 138 -24.69 -7.80 -0.52
CA PHE A 138 -23.47 -7.00 -0.73
C PHE A 138 -23.25 -6.62 -2.20
N LEU A 139 -23.53 -7.52 -3.15
CA LEU A 139 -23.42 -7.19 -4.56
C LEU A 139 -24.42 -6.10 -4.96
N PHE A 140 -25.67 -6.19 -4.50
CA PHE A 140 -26.68 -5.15 -4.76
C PHE A 140 -26.32 -3.81 -4.09
N GLN A 141 -25.74 -3.82 -2.89
CA GLN A 141 -25.28 -2.60 -2.22
C GLN A 141 -24.08 -1.95 -2.95
N SER A 142 -23.24 -2.75 -3.61
CA SER A 142 -22.08 -2.26 -4.38
C SER A 142 -22.43 -1.69 -5.76
N LEU A 143 -23.70 -1.78 -6.19
CA LEU A 143 -24.15 -1.29 -7.49
C LEU A 143 -23.97 0.23 -7.62
N VAL A 144 -23.23 0.64 -8.65
CA VAL A 144 -23.20 2.03 -9.11
C VAL A 144 -24.55 2.35 -9.76
N LYS A 145 -25.39 3.13 -9.08
CA LYS A 145 -26.78 3.43 -9.50
C LYS A 145 -26.85 4.39 -10.69
N SER A 146 -25.84 5.24 -10.86
CA SER A 146 -25.77 6.21 -11.94
C SER A 146 -24.30 6.51 -12.28
N PRO A 147 -24.01 6.90 -13.53
CA PRO A 147 -22.70 7.44 -13.88
C PRO A 147 -22.31 8.62 -12.98
N SER A 148 -21.01 8.85 -12.84
CA SER A 148 -20.51 10.05 -12.16
C SER A 148 -20.89 11.30 -12.95
N ASN A 149 -21.44 12.32 -12.28
CA ASN A 149 -21.67 13.65 -12.86
C ASN A 149 -20.38 14.47 -13.01
N LYS A 150 -19.27 13.98 -12.45
CA LYS A 150 -17.93 14.57 -12.60
C LYS A 150 -17.16 13.79 -13.66
N PRO A 151 -16.45 14.46 -14.58
CA PRO A 151 -15.57 13.76 -15.51
C PRO A 151 -14.48 13.00 -14.74
N PRO A 152 -13.89 11.95 -15.35
CA PRO A 152 -12.65 11.34 -14.84
C PRO A 152 -11.59 12.41 -14.60
N CYS A 153 -10.70 12.19 -13.63
CA CYS A 153 -9.55 13.08 -13.47
C CYS A 153 -8.67 13.06 -14.73
N GLU A 154 -7.91 14.13 -14.93
CA GLU A 154 -6.87 14.13 -15.95
C GLU A 154 -5.64 13.43 -15.38
N LEU A 155 -5.14 12.43 -16.12
CA LEU A 155 -3.91 11.76 -15.75
C LEU A 155 -2.75 12.76 -15.97
N PRO A 156 -1.93 13.05 -14.94
CA PRO A 156 -0.78 13.91 -15.13
C PRO A 156 0.19 13.29 -16.15
N PRO A 157 1.03 14.11 -16.81
CA PRO A 157 2.07 13.59 -17.69
C PRO A 157 2.97 12.59 -16.95
N PRO A 158 3.55 11.60 -17.65
CA PRO A 158 4.48 10.66 -17.05
C PRO A 158 5.64 11.38 -16.35
N TYR A 159 6.07 10.86 -15.20
CA TYR A 159 7.26 11.36 -14.54
C TYR A 159 8.50 11.13 -15.40
N GLU A 160 9.39 12.12 -15.40
CA GLU A 160 10.71 11.97 -16.00
C GLU A 160 11.49 10.83 -15.33
N PRO A 161 12.24 10.00 -16.08
CA PRO A 161 13.00 8.88 -15.51
C PRO A 161 13.92 9.29 -14.35
N GLN A 162 14.49 10.49 -14.42
CA GLN A 162 15.34 11.05 -13.36
C GLN A 162 14.56 11.32 -12.07
N ALA A 163 13.32 11.80 -12.16
CA ALA A 163 12.48 12.05 -10.99
C ALA A 163 12.05 10.73 -10.32
N ILE A 164 11.79 9.69 -11.12
CA ILE A 164 11.50 8.33 -10.63
C ILE A 164 12.72 7.80 -9.88
N GLN A 165 13.91 7.87 -10.49
CA GLN A 165 15.14 7.41 -9.87
C GLN A 165 15.45 8.16 -8.57
N ALA A 166 15.33 9.48 -8.56
CA ALA A 166 15.54 10.29 -7.37
C ALA A 166 14.58 9.92 -6.22
N SER A 167 13.33 9.57 -6.56
CA SER A 167 12.35 9.08 -5.58
C SER A 167 12.74 7.72 -5.00
N MET A 168 13.22 6.81 -5.85
CA MET A 168 13.72 5.48 -5.43
C MET A 168 14.96 5.61 -4.55
N ASP A 169 15.93 6.43 -4.96
CA ASP A 169 17.16 6.68 -4.21
C ASP A 169 16.88 7.29 -2.84
N LYS A 170 15.90 8.21 -2.75
CA LYS A 170 15.45 8.79 -1.49
C LYS A 170 14.91 7.72 -0.54
N ILE A 171 14.04 6.83 -1.04
CA ILE A 171 13.49 5.72 -0.23
C ILE A 171 14.61 4.80 0.24
N ASP A 172 15.50 4.39 -0.66
CA ASP A 172 16.61 3.48 -0.33
C ASP A 172 17.61 4.11 0.66
N ASN A 173 17.82 5.41 0.58
CA ASN A 173 18.70 6.12 1.52
C ASN A 173 18.11 6.17 2.93
N ILE A 174 16.80 6.43 3.06
CA ILE A 174 16.10 6.40 4.35
C ILE A 174 16.13 4.98 4.95
N ASP A 175 15.86 3.96 4.13
CA ASP A 175 15.98 2.55 4.54
C ASP A 175 17.37 2.28 5.13
N LYS A 176 18.44 2.60 4.38
CA LYS A 176 19.83 2.42 4.83
C LYS A 176 20.14 3.20 6.11
N GLN A 177 19.59 4.40 6.27
CA GLN A 177 19.77 5.21 7.47
C GLN A 177 19.17 4.51 8.70
N VAL A 178 17.95 3.99 8.60
CA VAL A 178 17.30 3.23 9.68
C VAL A 178 18.06 1.95 10.00
N GLU A 179 18.54 1.23 8.98
CA GLU A 179 19.39 0.06 9.15
C GLU A 179 20.69 0.39 9.92
N ASN A 180 21.33 1.50 9.58
CA ASN A 180 22.54 1.96 10.27
C ASN A 180 22.28 2.31 11.73
N TRP A 181 21.13 2.93 12.05
CA TRP A 181 20.75 3.19 13.45
C TRP A 181 20.57 1.89 14.24
N GLY A 182 19.92 0.88 13.64
CA GLY A 182 19.76 -0.43 14.26
C GLY A 182 21.11 -1.11 14.49
N ASN A 183 21.99 -1.14 13.49
CA ASN A 183 23.32 -1.73 13.63
C ASN A 183 24.13 -1.04 14.74
N ALA A 184 24.11 0.30 14.79
CA ALA A 184 24.81 1.07 15.82
C ALA A 184 24.24 0.84 17.23
N TYR A 185 22.92 0.73 17.36
CA TYR A 185 22.26 0.39 18.64
C TYR A 185 22.78 -0.93 19.21
N TRP A 186 22.82 -1.96 18.37
CA TRP A 186 23.22 -3.28 18.81
C TRP A 186 24.73 -3.44 19.02
N ASN A 187 25.57 -2.72 18.27
CA ASN A 187 27.01 -2.71 18.53
C ASN A 187 27.29 -2.15 19.94
N LYS A 188 26.67 -1.02 20.30
CA LYS A 188 26.79 -0.43 21.64
C LYS A 188 26.33 -1.37 22.75
N LEU A 189 25.24 -2.09 22.55
CA LEU A 189 24.75 -3.09 23.49
C LEU A 189 25.74 -4.23 23.70
N ASN A 190 26.36 -4.71 22.62
CA ASN A 190 27.37 -5.77 22.73
C ASN A 190 28.61 -5.28 23.48
N ASP A 191 29.05 -4.04 23.23
CA ASP A 191 30.19 -3.42 23.92
C ASP A 191 29.91 -3.18 25.42
N THR A 192 28.63 -3.00 25.80
CA THR A 192 28.23 -2.77 27.21
C THR A 192 28.02 -4.08 27.98
N ASN A 193 27.84 -5.20 27.27
CA ASN A 193 27.66 -6.54 27.85
C ASN A 193 28.98 -7.34 27.88
N GLN A 194 30.10 -6.73 27.48
CA GLN A 194 31.47 -7.23 27.64
C GLN A 194 32.09 -6.63 28.90
#